data_AF-A0A2Z5U863-F1
#
_entry.id   AF-A0A2Z5U863-F1
#
_cell.length_a   1.000
_cell.length_b   1.000
_cell.length_c   1.000
_cell.angle_alpha   90.00
_cell.angle_beta   90.00
_cell.angle_gamma   90.00
#
_symmetry.space_group_name_H-M   'P 1'
#
loop_
_entity.id
_entity.type
_entity.pdbx_description
1 polymer ?
#
loop_
_entity_poly.entity_id
_entity_poly.type
_entity_poly.pdbx_seq_one_letter_code
_entity_poly.pdbx_strand_id
1 'polypeptide(L)'
;MWAVEAALHRDDEYTLKKSKLYESAQMAALMYRDYIYGAIVNLTIMEIVKCVVGSPRPTFFDLCEPDKASTCNDSEYVTSYTCTSTRYSRYLQIDASRSFPSAHTSLAVYCGLFLA
;
A
#
# COMPACT_ATOMS: atom_id res chain seq x y z
N MET A 1 31.05 35.40 39.14
CA MET A 1 29.58 35.48 39.32
C MET A 1 28.89 35.32 37.96
N TRP A 2 29.02 36.31 37.06
CA TRP A 2 28.46 36.26 35.69
C TRP A 2 28.78 35.03 34.83
N ALA A 3 30.01 34.51 34.89
CA ALA A 3 30.40 33.34 34.10
C ALA A 3 29.66 32.05 34.52
N VAL A 4 29.34 31.92 35.81
CA VAL A 4 28.63 30.75 36.36
C VAL A 4 27.15 30.83 36.01
N GLU A 5 26.56 32.02 36.10
CA GLU A 5 25.17 32.27 35.69
C GLU A 5 24.98 32.01 34.19
N ALA A 6 25.92 32.44 33.34
CA ALA A 6 25.88 32.18 31.91
C ALA A 6 25.99 30.68 31.56
N ALA A 7 26.77 29.91 32.33
CA ALA A 7 26.89 28.47 32.17
C ALA A 7 25.57 27.76 32.56
N LEU A 8 25.04 28.05 33.75
CA LEU A 8 23.76 27.52 34.24
C LEU A 8 22.61 27.83 33.28
N HIS A 9 22.55 29.06 32.76
CA HIS A 9 21.48 29.46 31.84
C HIS A 9 21.54 28.70 30.50
N ARG A 10 22.75 28.38 30.03
CA ARG A 10 22.95 27.57 28.81
C ARG A 10 22.55 26.11 29.01
N ASP A 11 22.88 25.52 30.17
CA ASP A 11 22.48 24.16 30.51
C ASP A 11 20.95 24.03 30.64
N ASP A 12 20.27 25.00 31.26
CA ASP A 12 18.79 25.03 31.33
C ASP A 12 18.16 25.12 29.93
N GLU A 13 18.69 26.00 29.07
CA GLU A 13 18.19 26.13 27.68
C GLU A 13 18.41 24.84 26.87
N TYR A 14 19.56 24.19 27.03
CA TYR A 14 19.86 22.92 26.39
C TYR A 14 18.92 21.80 26.88
N THR A 15 18.71 21.72 28.19
CA THR A 15 17.87 20.70 28.82
C THR A 15 16.40 20.86 28.39
N LEU A 16 15.91 22.11 28.30
CA LEU A 16 14.58 22.44 27.81
C LEU A 16 14.40 22.18 26.31
N LYS A 17 15.41 22.45 25.48
CA LYS A 17 15.37 22.09 24.05
C LYS A 17 15.35 20.59 23.87
N LYS A 18 16.14 19.85 24.65
CA LYS A 18 16.18 18.38 24.62
C LYS A 18 14.85 17.75 25.07
N SER A 19 14.21 18.28 26.11
CA SER A 19 12.90 17.79 26.55
C SER A 19 11.82 18.05 25.50
N LYS A 20 11.75 19.25 24.92
CA LYS A 20 10.82 19.55 23.82
C LYS A 20 11.07 18.69 22.57
N LEU A 21 12.33 18.43 22.24
CA LEU A 21 12.70 17.52 21.14
C LEU A 21 12.26 16.08 21.45
N TYR A 22 12.43 15.62 22.69
CA TYR A 22 12.00 14.29 23.10
C TYR A 22 10.49 14.13 23.04
N GLU A 23 9.75 15.10 23.58
CA GLU A 23 8.28 15.15 23.48
C GLU A 23 7.81 15.18 22.03
N SER A 24 8.42 16.03 21.18
CA SER A 24 8.11 16.09 19.75
C SER A 24 8.44 14.78 19.03
N ALA A 25 9.55 14.14 19.36
CA ALA A 25 9.95 12.86 18.78
C ALA A 25 9.02 11.74 19.21
N GLN A 26 8.56 11.75 20.47
CA GLN A 26 7.59 10.78 20.98
C GLN A 26 6.23 10.95 20.29
N MET A 27 5.76 12.18 20.12
CA MET A 27 4.53 12.46 19.38
C MET A 27 4.62 12.03 17.92
N ALA A 28 5.75 12.33 17.25
CA ALA A 28 5.99 11.86 15.89
C ALA A 28 6.00 10.33 15.80
N ALA A 29 6.65 9.65 16.75
CA ALA A 29 6.68 8.18 16.80
C ALA A 29 5.28 7.57 16.96
N LEU A 30 4.41 8.19 17.77
CA LEU A 30 3.02 7.76 17.91
C LEU A 30 2.24 7.94 16.59
N MET A 31 2.40 9.08 15.91
CA MET A 31 1.78 9.31 14.60
C MET A 31 2.24 8.30 13.55
N TYR A 32 3.54 8.03 13.48
CA TYR A 32 4.09 7.03 12.56
C TYR A 32 3.57 5.62 12.86
N ARG A 33 3.47 5.27 14.14
CA ARG A 33 2.91 3.98 14.56
C ARG A 33 1.49 3.83 14.04
N ASP A 34 0.62 4.79 14.31
CA ASP A 34 -0.79 4.73 13.94
C ASP A 34 -0.97 4.73 12.41
N TYR A 35 -0.15 5.51 11.69
CA TYR A 35 -0.10 5.49 10.23
C TYR A 35 0.22 4.10 9.66
N ILE A 36 1.26 3.44 10.18
CA ILE A 36 1.70 2.12 9.72
C ILE A 36 0.62 1.07 9.99
N TYR A 37 0.00 1.10 11.18
CA TYR A 37 -1.10 0.19 11.49
C TYR A 37 -2.25 0.31 10.50
N GLY A 38 -2.72 1.52 10.21
CA GLY A 38 -3.79 1.73 9.24
C GLY A 38 -3.37 1.37 7.80
N ALA A 39 -2.09 1.55 7.44
CA ALA A 39 -1.58 1.12 6.13
C ALA A 39 -1.63 -0.40 5.96
N ILE A 40 -1.21 -1.16 6.99
CA ILE A 40 -1.26 -2.63 6.99
C ILE A 40 -2.70 -3.12 6.86
N VAL A 41 -3.63 -2.52 7.61
CA VAL A 41 -5.05 -2.87 7.54
C VAL A 41 -5.61 -2.59 6.14
N ASN A 42 -5.33 -1.41 5.57
CA ASN A 42 -5.75 -1.07 4.20
C ASN A 42 -5.22 -2.07 3.17
N LEU A 43 -3.92 -2.36 3.18
CA LEU A 43 -3.32 -3.32 2.25
C LEU A 43 -3.93 -4.72 2.39
N THR A 44 -4.19 -5.16 3.62
CA THR A 44 -4.84 -6.45 3.89
C THR A 44 -6.25 -6.50 3.29
N ILE A 45 -7.06 -5.45 3.50
CA ILE A 45 -8.39 -5.33 2.92
C ILE A 45 -8.31 -5.34 1.40
N MET A 46 -7.37 -4.59 0.80
CA MET A 46 -7.21 -4.55 -0.65
C MET A 46 -6.87 -5.92 -1.24
N GLU A 47 -5.99 -6.71 -0.61
CA GLU A 47 -5.67 -8.07 -1.06
C GLU A 47 -6.87 -9.00 -0.98
N ILE A 48 -7.71 -8.88 0.06
CA ILE A 48 -8.96 -9.64 0.17
C ILE A 48 -9.91 -9.25 -0.97
N VAL A 49 -10.14 -7.95 -1.19
CA VAL A 49 -11.03 -7.46 -2.25
C VAL A 49 -10.49 -7.85 -3.63
N LYS A 50 -9.17 -7.82 -3.84
CA LYS A 50 -8.52 -8.27 -5.08
C LYS A 50 -8.78 -9.75 -5.38
N CYS A 51 -8.86 -10.58 -4.34
CA CYS A 51 -9.27 -11.99 -4.48
C CYS A 51 -10.75 -12.15 -4.81
N VAL A 52 -11.63 -11.26 -4.31
CA VAL A 52 -13.09 -11.34 -4.49
C VAL A 52 -13.54 -10.80 -5.85
N VAL A 53 -13.00 -9.67 -6.30
CA VAL A 53 -13.48 -8.97 -7.51
C VAL A 53 -13.07 -9.68 -8.80
N GLY A 54 -11.88 -10.31 -8.84
CA GLY A 54 -11.50 -11.26 -9.89
C GLY A 54 -11.67 -10.76 -11.35
N SER A 55 -11.54 -9.46 -11.61
CA SER A 55 -11.74 -8.90 -12.95
C SER A 55 -10.44 -8.96 -13.77
N PRO A 56 -10.48 -9.49 -15.01
CA PRO A 56 -9.28 -9.64 -15.85
C PRO A 56 -8.77 -8.29 -16.38
N ARG A 57 -7.45 -8.08 -16.35
CA ARG A 57 -6.79 -6.88 -16.88
C ARG A 57 -6.84 -6.91 -18.41
N PRO A 58 -6.76 -5.77 -19.12
CA PRO A 58 -6.64 -5.78 -20.59
C PRO A 58 -5.44 -6.59 -21.11
N THR A 59 -4.38 -6.75 -20.31
CA THR A 59 -3.22 -7.62 -20.63
C THR A 59 -3.48 -9.11 -20.42
N PHE A 60 -4.64 -9.50 -19.88
CA PHE A 60 -5.01 -10.88 -19.62
C PHE A 60 -5.00 -11.75 -20.88
N PHE A 61 -5.51 -11.24 -22.00
CA PHE A 61 -5.57 -12.01 -23.26
C PHE A 61 -4.19 -12.34 -23.82
N ASP A 62 -3.22 -11.43 -23.68
CA ASP A 62 -1.85 -11.62 -24.15
C ASP A 62 -1.02 -12.54 -23.23
N LEU A 63 -1.27 -12.48 -21.92
CA LEU A 63 -0.52 -13.25 -20.92
C LEU A 63 -1.03 -14.68 -20.74
N CYS A 64 -2.35 -14.87 -20.73
CA CYS A 64 -3.00 -16.16 -20.48
C CYS A 64 -3.33 -16.92 -21.77
N GLU A 65 -3.61 -16.22 -22.88
CA GLU A 65 -4.11 -16.79 -24.14
C GLU A 65 -5.17 -17.88 -23.87
N PRO A 66 -6.38 -17.53 -23.42
CA PRO A 66 -7.34 -18.52 -22.97
C PRO A 66 -7.88 -19.34 -24.16
N ASP A 67 -7.92 -20.67 -24.01
CA ASP A 67 -8.40 -21.63 -25.04
C ASP A 67 -9.82 -21.28 -25.55
N LYS A 68 -10.65 -20.72 -24.66
CA LYS A 68 -12.03 -20.28 -24.93
C LYS A 68 -12.14 -18.95 -25.69
N ALA A 69 -11.04 -18.23 -25.95
CA ALA A 69 -11.07 -16.97 -26.71
C ALA A 69 -11.67 -17.16 -28.11
N SER A 70 -11.39 -18.31 -28.74
CA SER A 70 -11.82 -18.63 -30.10
C SER A 70 -13.26 -19.14 -30.19
N THR A 71 -13.85 -19.56 -29.06
CA THR A 71 -15.20 -20.16 -28.99
C THR A 71 -16.20 -19.24 -28.28
N CYS A 72 -15.76 -18.06 -27.85
CA CYS A 72 -16.62 -17.10 -27.16
C CYS A 72 -17.58 -16.47 -28.18
N ASN A 73 -18.89 -16.65 -27.95
CA ASN A 73 -19.93 -15.94 -28.68
C ASN A 73 -20.24 -14.65 -27.91
N ASP A 74 -20.38 -13.51 -28.60
CA ASP A 74 -20.20 -12.12 -28.11
C ASP A 74 -20.83 -11.73 -26.76
N SER A 75 -21.79 -12.48 -26.22
CA SER A 75 -22.51 -12.16 -24.98
C SER A 75 -22.38 -13.20 -23.85
N GLU A 76 -21.59 -14.26 -24.01
CA GLU A 76 -21.47 -15.30 -22.97
C GLU A 76 -20.33 -15.03 -21.98
N TYR A 77 -20.65 -14.95 -20.69
CA TYR A 77 -19.64 -14.77 -19.65
C TYR A 77 -18.95 -16.11 -19.35
N VAL A 78 -17.70 -16.24 -19.78
CA VAL A 78 -16.89 -17.45 -19.58
C VAL A 78 -16.26 -17.45 -18.19
N THR A 79 -16.77 -18.30 -17.30
CA THR A 79 -16.27 -18.45 -15.91
C THR A 79 -15.09 -19.41 -15.79
N SER A 80 -14.95 -20.37 -16.71
CA SER A 80 -13.87 -21.37 -16.69
C SER A 80 -13.03 -21.29 -17.96
N TYR A 81 -11.75 -20.98 -17.78
CA TYR A 81 -10.76 -20.92 -18.85
C TYR A 81 -9.48 -21.61 -18.38
N THR A 82 -8.77 -22.23 -19.33
CA THR A 82 -7.42 -22.74 -19.12
C THR A 82 -6.48 -21.86 -19.91
N CYS A 83 -5.45 -21.31 -19.24
CA CYS A 83 -4.40 -20.58 -19.91
C CYS A 83 -3.52 -21.56 -20.70
N THR A 84 -3.41 -21.35 -22.01
CA THR A 84 -2.60 -22.18 -22.92
C THR A 84 -1.18 -21.63 -23.11
N SER A 85 -0.93 -20.39 -22.69
CA SER A 85 0.37 -19.73 -22.71
C SER A 85 1.41 -20.46 -21.84
N THR A 86 2.50 -20.92 -22.47
CA THR A 86 3.69 -21.49 -21.80
C THR A 86 4.82 -20.48 -21.63
N ARG A 87 4.66 -19.27 -22.19
CA ARG A 87 5.70 -18.23 -22.22
C ARG A 87 5.88 -17.52 -20.88
N TYR A 88 4.84 -17.50 -20.04
CA TYR A 88 4.81 -16.75 -18.79
C TYR A 88 4.55 -17.64 -17.58
N SER A 89 5.10 -17.26 -16.43
CA SER A 89 4.86 -17.94 -15.16
C SER A 89 3.38 -17.93 -14.77
N ARG A 90 2.90 -19.03 -14.17
CA ARG A 90 1.54 -19.14 -13.61
C ARG A 90 1.18 -17.98 -12.69
N TYR A 91 2.15 -17.46 -11.92
CA TYR A 91 1.93 -16.31 -11.05
C TYR A 91 1.52 -15.06 -11.83
N LEU A 92 2.19 -14.79 -12.96
CA LEU A 92 1.92 -13.61 -13.78
C LEU A 92 0.57 -13.72 -14.50
N GLN A 93 0.19 -14.93 -14.89
CA GLN A 93 -1.12 -15.20 -15.50
C GLN A 93 -2.26 -14.97 -14.48
N ILE A 94 -2.07 -15.34 -13.21
CA ILE A 94 -3.04 -15.09 -12.13
C ILE A 94 -3.11 -13.60 -11.76
N ASP A 95 -1.98 -12.87 -11.75
CA ASP A 95 -2.04 -11.42 -11.51
C ASP A 95 -2.73 -10.68 -12.66
N ALA A 96 -2.58 -11.16 -13.90
CA ALA A 96 -3.29 -10.63 -15.05
C ALA A 96 -4.81 -10.84 -14.96
N SER A 97 -5.29 -11.88 -14.26
CA SER A 97 -6.72 -12.09 -14.03
C SER A 97 -7.29 -11.26 -12.87
N ARG A 98 -6.49 -10.43 -12.19
CA ARG A 98 -6.89 -9.61 -11.03
C ARG A 98 -6.49 -8.14 -11.19
N SER A 99 -7.43 -7.35 -11.71
CA SER A 99 -7.24 -5.92 -12.02
C SER A 99 -7.44 -4.97 -10.86
N PHE A 100 -8.48 -5.23 -10.06
CA PHE A 100 -9.01 -4.27 -9.11
C PHE A 100 -9.09 -4.87 -7.71
N PRO A 101 -8.81 -4.08 -6.65
CA PRO A 101 -8.35 -2.69 -6.62
C PRO A 101 -6.81 -2.52 -6.66
N SER A 102 -6.32 -1.32 -7.00
CA SER A 102 -4.89 -0.96 -7.02
C SER A 102 -4.38 -0.61 -5.61
N ALA A 103 -3.42 -1.39 -5.11
CA ALA A 103 -2.79 -1.14 -3.82
C ALA A 103 -2.05 0.22 -3.76
N HIS A 104 -1.37 0.64 -4.84
CA HIS A 104 -0.65 1.92 -4.89
C HIS A 104 -1.60 3.12 -4.79
N THR A 105 -2.73 3.05 -5.51
CA THR A 105 -3.74 4.12 -5.46
C THR A 105 -4.40 4.17 -4.09
N SER A 106 -4.73 3.00 -3.52
CA SER A 106 -5.29 2.92 -2.16
C SER A 106 -4.32 3.50 -1.11
N LEU A 107 -3.02 3.22 -1.23
CA LEU A 107 -2.02 3.75 -0.29
C LEU A 107 -1.85 5.27 -0.44
N ALA A 108 -1.87 5.79 -1.67
CA ALA A 108 -1.80 7.23 -1.93
C ALA A 108 -3.00 7.98 -1.33
N VAL A 109 -4.21 7.45 -1.52
CA VAL A 109 -5.44 8.02 -0.93
C VAL A 109 -5.39 7.94 0.61
N TYR A 110 -4.98 6.80 1.17
CA TYR A 110 -4.82 6.64 2.62
C TYR A 110 -3.83 7.65 3.20
N CYS A 111 -2.68 7.85 2.55
CA CYS A 111 -1.70 8.86 2.93
C CYS A 111 -2.30 10.27 2.92
N GLY A 112 -3.04 10.63 1.86
CA GLY A 112 -3.73 11.91 1.77
C GLY A 112 -4.76 12.12 2.88
N LEU A 113 -5.54 11.09 3.22
CA LEU A 113 -6.54 11.16 4.30
C LEU A 113 -5.93 11.22 5.70
N PHE A 114 -4.80 10.56 5.92
CA PHE A 114 -4.10 10.61 7.21
C PHE A 114 -3.48 11.99 7.49
N LEU A 115 -3.09 12.71 6.43
CA LEU A 115 -2.47 14.03 6.50
C LEU A 115 -3.49 15.19 6.52
N ALA A 116 -4.75 14.93 6.17
CA ALA A 116 -5.83 15.91 6.10
C ALA A 116 -6.38 16.25 7.48
#